data_AF-A0A1E5V3Q5-F1
#
_entry.id   AF-A0A1E5V3Q5-F1
#
_cell.length_a   1.000
_cell.length_b   1.000
_cell.length_c   1.000
_cell.angle_alpha   90.00
_cell.angle_beta   90.00
_cell.angle_gamma   90.00
#
_symmetry.space_group_name_H-M   'P 1'
#
loop_
_entity.id
_entity.type
_entity.pdbx_description
1 polymer ?
#
loop_
_entity_poly.entity_id
_entity_poly.type
_entity_poly.pdbx_seq_one_letter_code
_entity_poly.pdbx_strand_id
1 'polypeptide(L)'
;LRYQTAGMLESVLRVGVLGEDDTGEDSPKNLKIPSRKPSIVCENCLYSLEGNGRVRAFHIMDPKGVLDTLLVFHEKQGSIVPQPLFDSSVDPAVSSFSNC
;
A
#
# COMPACT_ATOMS: atom_id res chain seq x y z
N LEU A 1 11.06 9.92 2.10
CA LEU A 1 10.32 9.87 3.38
C LEU A 1 10.71 8.61 4.14
N ARG A 2 10.68 8.61 5.48
CA ARG A 2 10.94 7.42 6.32
C ARG A 2 9.65 6.98 6.99
N TYR A 3 9.32 5.70 6.87
CA TYR A 3 8.14 5.10 7.50
C TYR A 3 8.56 4.30 8.72
N GLN A 4 7.66 4.23 9.71
CA GLN A 4 7.86 3.45 10.93
C GLN A 4 7.66 1.94 10.69
N THR A 5 6.76 1.58 9.77
CA THR A 5 6.40 0.20 9.46
C THR A 5 6.15 0.02 7.96
N ALA A 6 6.10 -1.23 7.51
CA ALA A 6 5.70 -1.59 6.14
C ALA A 6 4.20 -1.93 6.02
N GLY A 7 3.39 -1.66 7.06
CA GLY A 7 2.01 -2.15 7.14
C GLY A 7 1.10 -1.71 5.98
N MET A 8 1.24 -0.47 5.53
CA MET A 8 0.52 0.01 4.33
C MET A 8 0.85 -0.84 3.09
N LEU A 9 2.11 -1.22 2.92
CA LEU A 9 2.59 -1.98 1.77
C LEU A 9 2.18 -3.45 1.86
N GLU A 10 2.17 -4.01 3.08
CA GLU A 10 1.59 -5.33 3.36
C GLU A 10 0.12 -5.40 2.93
N SER A 11 -0.70 -4.42 3.32
CA SER A 11 -2.12 -4.40 2.92
C SER A 11 -2.30 -4.33 1.41
N VAL A 12 -1.49 -3.52 0.71
CA VAL A 12 -1.53 -3.43 -0.76
C VAL A 12 -1.24 -4.79 -1.41
N LEU A 13 -0.24 -5.53 -0.92
CA LEU A 13 0.09 -6.85 -1.44
C LEU A 13 -1.00 -7.88 -1.17
N ARG A 14 -1.56 -7.89 0.04
CA ARG A 14 -2.61 -8.85 0.43
C ARG A 14 -3.89 -8.62 -0.38
N VAL A 15 -4.37 -7.37 -0.44
CA VAL A 15 -5.56 -7.02 -1.25
C VAL A 15 -5.31 -7.27 -2.73
N GLY A 16 -4.13 -6.90 -3.25
CA GLY A 16 -3.83 -7.00 -4.68
C GLY A 16 -3.54 -8.41 -5.20
N VAL A 17 -3.09 -9.33 -4.34
CA VAL A 17 -2.72 -10.70 -4.73
C VAL A 17 -3.70 -11.75 -4.22
N LEU A 18 -4.14 -11.65 -2.97
CA LEU A 18 -5.05 -12.63 -2.34
C LEU A 18 -6.52 -12.20 -2.49
N GLY A 19 -6.80 -10.90 -2.46
CA GLY A 19 -8.15 -10.38 -2.62
C GLY A 19 -9.10 -10.89 -1.54
N GLU A 20 -10.27 -11.41 -1.96
CA GLU A 20 -11.30 -11.94 -1.06
C GLU A 20 -10.93 -13.30 -0.44
N ASP A 21 -10.00 -14.03 -1.05
CA ASP A 21 -9.53 -15.35 -0.58
C ASP A 21 -8.51 -15.25 0.57
N ASP A 22 -8.26 -14.05 1.05
CA ASP A 22 -7.26 -13.80 2.07
C ASP A 22 -7.69 -14.33 3.44
N THR A 23 -7.00 -15.35 3.94
CA THR A 23 -7.34 -16.06 5.18
C THR A 23 -6.90 -15.34 6.46
N GLY A 24 -6.21 -14.20 6.36
CA GLY A 24 -5.69 -13.51 7.54
C GLY A 24 -4.38 -14.11 8.09
N GLU A 25 -3.84 -15.14 7.45
CA GLU A 25 -2.61 -15.80 7.91
C GLU A 25 -1.42 -14.85 7.95
N ASP A 26 -0.60 -15.02 8.99
CA ASP A 26 0.64 -14.28 9.21
C ASP A 26 1.64 -14.39 8.05
N SER A 27 1.65 -15.55 7.37
CA SER A 27 2.58 -15.88 6.29
C SER A 27 1.86 -16.72 5.22
N PRO A 28 1.05 -16.08 4.34
CA PRO A 28 0.31 -16.78 3.31
C PRO A 28 1.24 -17.52 2.35
N LYS A 29 0.84 -18.72 1.91
CA LYS A 29 1.64 -19.52 0.98
C LYS A 29 1.84 -18.78 -0.35
N ASN A 30 3.06 -18.79 -0.85
CA ASN A 30 3.47 -18.21 -2.14
C ASN A 30 3.37 -16.68 -2.25
N LEU A 31 3.16 -15.95 -1.15
CA LEU A 31 3.20 -14.49 -1.14
C LEU A 31 4.26 -13.98 -0.14
N LYS A 32 5.21 -13.18 -0.64
CA LYS A 32 6.21 -12.52 0.19
C LYS A 32 5.61 -11.28 0.84
N ILE A 33 5.40 -11.35 2.15
CA ILE A 33 5.04 -10.18 2.97
C ILE A 33 6.32 -9.56 3.56
N PRO A 34 6.47 -8.23 3.55
CA PRO A 34 7.60 -7.56 4.18
C PRO A 34 7.71 -7.88 5.68
N SER A 35 8.92 -7.85 6.21
CA SER A 35 9.16 -8.07 7.64
C SER A 35 8.30 -7.17 8.54
N ARG A 36 7.68 -7.73 9.58
CA ARG A 36 6.81 -7.01 10.54
C ARG A 36 7.50 -5.88 11.30
N LYS A 37 8.77 -6.06 11.60
CA LYS A 37 9.62 -5.09 12.34
C LYS A 37 10.83 -4.73 11.48
N PRO A 38 10.64 -4.06 10.34
CA PRO A 38 11.74 -3.72 9.45
C PRO A 38 12.68 -2.74 10.17
N SER A 39 13.99 -2.83 9.89
CA SER A 39 14.94 -1.86 10.42
C SER A 39 14.76 -0.48 9.76
N ILE A 40 14.45 -0.49 8.46
CA ILE A 40 14.24 0.70 7.63
C ILE A 40 13.13 0.43 6.61
N VAL A 41 12.24 1.41 6.47
CA VAL A 41 11.34 1.56 5.32
C VAL A 41 11.55 2.97 4.77
N CYS A 42 12.12 3.06 3.56
CA CYS A 42 12.48 4.32 2.93
C CYS A 42 11.79 4.47 1.58
N GLU A 43 11.08 5.57 1.39
CA GLU A 43 10.48 5.94 0.11
C GLU A 43 11.29 7.04 -0.56
N ASN A 44 11.57 6.86 -1.84
CA ASN A 44 12.07 7.88 -2.75
C ASN A 44 11.03 8.11 -3.86
N CYS A 45 10.74 9.36 -4.16
CA CYS A 45 9.75 9.75 -5.14
C CYS A 45 10.40 10.62 -6.21
N LEU A 46 10.27 10.21 -7.48
CA LEU A 46 10.74 10.96 -8.64
C LEU A 46 9.55 11.35 -9.51
N TYR A 47 9.51 12.59 -9.95
CA TYR A 47 8.49 13.11 -10.85
C TYR A 47 9.03 13.13 -12.28
N SER A 48 8.17 12.82 -13.25
CA SER A 48 8.51 13.01 -14.65
C SER A 48 8.54 14.51 -14.97
N LEU A 49 9.54 14.92 -15.76
CA LEU A 49 9.64 16.29 -16.27
C LEU A 49 8.75 16.51 -17.49
N GLU A 50 8.51 15.45 -18.27
CA GLU A 50 7.84 15.52 -19.58
C GLU A 50 6.41 14.97 -19.55
N GLY A 51 5.93 14.50 -18.39
CA GLY A 51 4.59 13.96 -18.25
C GLY A 51 4.03 14.10 -16.84
N ASN A 52 2.72 13.97 -16.71
CA ASN A 52 2.03 14.06 -15.42
C ASN A 52 2.10 12.72 -14.68
N GLY A 53 3.29 12.29 -14.28
CA GLY A 53 3.49 11.01 -13.60
C GLY A 53 4.62 11.08 -12.58
N ARG A 54 4.64 10.08 -11.69
CA ARG A 54 5.70 9.91 -10.70
C ARG A 54 5.97 8.43 -10.43
N VAL A 55 7.18 8.16 -9.97
CA VAL A 55 7.62 6.84 -9.51
C VAL A 55 7.95 6.94 -8.03
N ARG A 56 7.36 6.06 -7.22
CA ARG A 56 7.64 5.95 -5.78
C ARG A 56 8.28 4.60 -5.49
N ALA A 57 9.56 4.61 -5.15
CA ALA A 57 10.34 3.41 -4.85
C ALA A 57 10.52 3.27 -3.33
N PHE A 58 10.19 2.10 -2.81
CA PHE A 58 10.31 1.73 -1.40
C PHE A 58 11.40 0.69 -1.23
N HIS A 59 12.35 1.00 -0.34
CA HIS A 59 13.36 0.07 0.14
C HIS A 59 12.97 -0.39 1.53
N ILE A 60 12.78 -1.70 1.70
CA ILE A 60 12.47 -2.32 2.98
C ILE A 60 13.61 -3.25 3.35
N MET A 61 14.25 -2.97 4.49
CA MET A 61 15.27 -3.84 5.05
C MET A 61 14.69 -4.63 6.23
N ASP A 62 15.07 -5.89 6.33
CA ASP A 62 14.70 -6.78 7.43
C ASP A 62 15.23 -6.24 8.79
N PRO A 63 14.87 -6.85 9.93
CA PRO A 63 15.36 -6.40 11.24
C PRO A 63 16.90 -6.40 11.37
N LYS A 64 17.62 -7.15 10.52
CA LYS A 64 19.09 -7.26 10.53
C LYS A 64 19.76 -6.25 9.60
N GLY A 65 18.99 -5.46 8.85
CA GLY A 65 19.50 -4.48 7.90
C GLY A 65 19.83 -5.05 6.52
N VAL A 66 19.35 -6.26 6.21
CA VAL A 66 19.49 -6.87 4.88
C VAL A 66 18.28 -6.47 4.02
N LEU A 67 18.49 -6.19 2.74
CA LEU A 67 17.40 -5.88 1.82
C LEU A 67 16.40 -7.04 1.76
N ASP A 68 15.15 -6.77 2.14
CA ASP A 68 14.05 -7.74 2.21
C ASP A 68 13.11 -7.60 1.02
N THR A 69 12.74 -6.36 0.67
CA THR A 69 11.75 -6.08 -0.37
C THR A 69 12.02 -4.74 -1.04
N LEU A 70 11.85 -4.70 -2.37
CA LEU A 70 11.79 -3.49 -3.18
C LEU A 70 10.41 -3.38 -3.81
N LEU A 71 9.74 -2.25 -3.62
CA LEU A 71 8.42 -1.97 -4.20
C LEU A 71 8.48 -0.68 -5.01
N VAL A 72 7.91 -0.69 -6.20
CA VAL A 72 7.90 0.48 -7.09
C VAL A 72 6.48 0.74 -7.56
N PHE A 73 5.94 1.89 -7.17
CA PHE A 73 4.69 2.40 -7.71
C PHE A 73 5.01 3.30 -8.90
N HIS A 74 4.46 2.97 -10.06
CA HIS A 74 4.46 3.84 -11.22
C HIS A 74 3.07 4.45 -11.39
N GLU A 75 2.96 5.75 -11.19
CA GLU A 75 1.70 6.46 -11.10
C GLU A 75 1.60 7.49 -12.22
N LYS A 76 0.45 7.53 -12.89
CA LYS A 76 0.13 8.55 -13.90
C LYS A 76 -1.09 9.33 -13.45
N GLN A 77 -1.00 10.65 -13.41
CA GLN A 77 -2.13 11.51 -13.05
C GLN A 77 -3.25 11.36 -14.09
N GLY A 78 -4.48 11.19 -13.61
CA GLY A 78 -5.64 10.95 -14.46
C GLY A 78 -5.87 9.47 -14.83
N SER A 79 -5.04 8.53 -14.38
CA SER A 79 -5.40 7.11 -14.44
C SER A 79 -6.48 6.82 -13.39
N ILE A 80 -7.63 6.29 -13.82
CA ILE A 80 -8.63 5.73 -12.92
C ILE A 80 -7.98 4.49 -12.30
N VAL A 81 -7.55 4.60 -11.04
CA VAL A 81 -7.22 3.42 -10.24
C VAL A 81 -8.56 2.82 -9.81
N PRO A 82 -8.89 1.56 -10.13
CA PRO A 82 -10.05 0.91 -9.53
C PRO A 82 -9.86 0.97 -8.02
N GLN A 83 -10.70 1.74 -7.33
CA GLN A 83 -10.65 1.75 -5.88
C GLN A 83 -11.08 0.36 -5.39
N PRO A 84 -10.28 -0.31 -4.54
CA PRO A 84 -10.81 -1.46 -3.82
C PRO A 84 -12.02 -0.97 -3.04
N LEU A 85 -13.17 -1.65 -3.20
CA LEU A 85 -14.35 -1.41 -2.38
C LEU A 85 -14.00 -1.78 -0.94
N PHE A 86 -13.49 -0.82 -0.17
CA PHE A 86 -13.43 -0.94 1.28
C PHE A 86 -14.86 -0.71 1.77
N ASP A 87 -15.61 -1.79 2.00
CA ASP A 87 -16.88 -1.73 2.70
C ASP A 87 -16.59 -1.44 4.18
N SER A 88 -16.40 -0.16 4.51
CA SER A 88 -16.41 0.30 5.89
C SER A 88 -17.87 0.42 6.33
N SER A 89 -18.51 -0.72 6.60
CA SER A 89 -19.80 -0.74 7.31
C SER A 89 -19.55 -0.39 8.79
N VAL A 90 -19.29 0.89 9.04
CA VAL A 90 -19.52 1.50 10.34
C VAL A 90 -20.57 2.57 10.09
N ASP A 91 -21.82 2.24 10.39
CA ASP A 91 -22.90 3.22 10.45
C ASP A 91 -22.57 4.27 11.52
N PRO A 92 -22.69 5.56 11.20
CA PRO A 92 -23.28 6.49 12.14
C PRO A 92 -24.55 7.05 11.50
N ALA A 93 -25.68 6.78 12.16
CA ALA A 93 -26.90 7.51 11.92
C ALA A 93 -26.63 9.01 12.04
N VAL A 94 -26.64 9.74 10.92
CA VAL A 94 -26.82 11.19 10.91
C VAL A 94 -27.73 11.58 9.77
N SER A 95 -28.88 12.09 10.20
CA SER A 95 -29.97 12.77 9.51
C SER A 95 -29.66 13.45 8.17
N SER A 96 -30.54 13.17 7.22
CA SER A 96 -30.90 13.97 6.05
C SER A 96 -30.94 15.48 6.32
N PHE A 97 -30.23 16.26 5.50
CA PHE A 97 -30.65 17.62 5.13
C PHE A 97 -30.39 17.87 3.64
N SER A 98 -31.43 18.35 2.96
CA SER A 98 -31.51 18.72 1.54
C SER A 98 -30.80 20.03 1.20
N ASN A 99 -30.43 20.13 -0.09
CA ASN A 99 -30.34 21.29 -0.98
C ASN A 99 -29.36 22.44 -0.64
N CYS A 100 -28.39 22.66 -1.53
CA CYS A 100 -28.44 23.60 -2.65
C CYS A 100 -27.24 23.36 -3.58
#